data_AF-A0AAV4JZI4-F1
#
_entry.id   AF-A0AAV4JZI4-F1
#
_cell.length_a   1.000
_cell.length_b   1.000
_cell.length_c   1.000
_cell.angle_alpha   90.00
_cell.angle_beta   90.00
_cell.angle_gamma   90.00
#
_symmetry.space_group_name_H-M   'P 1'
#
loop_
_entity.id
_entity.type
_entity.pdbx_description
1 polymer ?
#
loop_
_entity_poly.entity_id
_entity_poly.type
_entity_poly.pdbx_seq_one_letter_code
_entity_poly.pdbx_strand_id
1 'polypeptide(L)'
;MARALRERYGYGLAWVEQDYLRRVLLRERDIPDGKNIGLIETNVRYCLGAGYVTVLEGILHAKHYAPMLSHLHTDFGGQWYYFDLPFEETVRRHATRPQATEFGPEQMRAWYRERDLYGFR
;
A
#
# COMPACT_ATOMS: atom_id res chain seq x y z
N MET A 1 1.07 -5.35 -10.16
CA MET A 1 0.09 -4.68 -11.03
C MET A 1 0.43 -3.21 -11.23
N ALA A 2 0.68 -2.44 -10.16
CA ALA A 2 1.06 -1.02 -10.26
C ALA A 2 2.30 -0.77 -11.14
N ARG A 3 3.34 -1.62 -11.05
CA ARG A 3 4.50 -1.55 -11.95
C ARG A 3 4.14 -1.67 -13.43
N ALA A 4 3.36 -2.69 -13.81
CA ALA A 4 2.93 -2.87 -15.20
C ALA A 4 2.02 -1.74 -15.68
N LEU A 5 1.17 -1.20 -14.79
CA LEU A 5 0.36 -0.01 -15.07
C LEU A 5 1.26 1.20 -15.37
N ARG A 6 2.28 1.45 -14.54
CA ARG A 6 3.26 2.51 -14.75
C ARG A 6 4.00 2.35 -16.08
N GLU A 7 4.49 1.15 -16.36
CA GLU A 7 5.22 0.84 -17.61
C GLU A 7 4.35 1.07 -18.85
N ARG A 8 3.05 0.75 -18.78
CA ARG A 8 2.10 0.96 -19.89
C ARG A 8 1.63 2.41 -20.03
N TYR A 9 1.52 3.14 -18.92
CA TYR A 9 1.06 4.54 -18.92
C TYR A 9 2.15 5.49 -19.45
N GLY A 10 3.41 5.24 -19.10
CA GLY A 10 4.53 6.10 -19.46
C GLY A 10 4.68 7.30 -18.53
N TYR A 11 4.98 8.47 -19.10
CA TYR A 11 5.20 9.70 -18.34
C TYR A 11 3.90 10.25 -17.74
N GLY A 12 4.00 10.97 -16.62
CA GLY A 12 2.85 11.58 -15.94
C GLY A 12 2.17 10.68 -14.91
N LEU A 13 2.64 9.44 -14.71
CA LEU A 13 2.20 8.58 -13.61
C LEU A 13 3.25 8.49 -12.49
N ALA A 14 2.85 8.87 -11.28
CA ALA A 14 3.62 8.65 -10.06
C ALA A 14 3.17 7.34 -9.39
N TRP A 15 4.11 6.43 -9.15
CA TRP A 15 3.87 5.20 -8.39
C TRP A 15 4.49 5.33 -7.00
N VAL A 16 3.65 5.39 -5.97
CA VAL A 16 4.05 5.48 -4.56
C VAL A 16 3.88 4.10 -3.93
N GLU A 17 5.00 3.43 -3.69
CA GLU A 17 5.03 2.06 -3.13
C GLU A 17 5.29 2.11 -1.62
N GLN A 18 4.32 1.63 -0.83
CA GLN A 18 4.39 1.64 0.63
C GLN A 18 5.60 0.85 1.15
N ASP A 19 5.86 -0.34 0.58
CA ASP A 19 6.94 -1.21 1.04
C ASP A 19 8.32 -0.62 0.70
N TYR A 20 8.47 0.08 -0.42
CA TYR A 20 9.71 0.79 -0.75
C TYR A 20 10.00 1.90 0.27
N LEU A 21 9.01 2.77 0.51
CA LEU A 21 9.17 3.88 1.45
C LEU A 21 9.45 3.38 2.88
N ARG A 22 8.77 2.32 3.31
CA ARG A 22 8.94 1.76 4.64
C ARG A 22 10.22 0.94 4.80
N ARG A 23 10.46 -0.06 3.93
CA ARG A 23 11.52 -1.06 4.11
C ARG A 23 12.87 -0.63 3.54
N VAL A 24 12.86 0.07 2.41
CA VAL A 24 14.09 0.45 1.69
C VAL A 24 14.55 1.84 2.14
N LEU A 25 13.67 2.83 2.04
CA LEU A 25 14.03 4.22 2.32
C LEU A 25 14.19 4.49 3.83
N LEU A 26 13.18 4.13 4.64
CA LEU A 26 13.20 4.43 6.09
C LEU A 26 13.69 3.27 6.96
N ARG A 27 13.62 2.03 6.48
CA ARG A 27 13.92 0.78 7.22
C ARG A 27 13.14 0.66 8.54
N GLU A 28 11.84 0.95 8.50
CA GLU A 28 10.95 0.93 9.67
C GLU A 28 10.04 -0.31 9.75
N ARG A 29 9.53 -0.59 10.96
CA ARG A 29 8.48 -1.60 11.18
C ARG A 29 7.12 -1.03 10.75
N ASP A 30 6.19 -1.90 10.39
CA ASP A 30 4.80 -1.50 10.11
C ASP A 30 4.01 -1.45 11.41
N ILE A 31 3.86 -0.26 11.97
CA ILE A 31 3.18 0.02 13.24
C ILE A 31 2.29 1.25 13.09
N PRO A 32 1.25 1.40 13.93
CA PRO A 32 0.51 2.67 14.02
C PRO A 32 1.48 3.85 14.26
N ASP A 33 1.15 5.00 13.69
CA ASP A 33 1.92 6.25 13.83
C ASP A 33 3.39 6.18 13.34
N GLY A 34 3.73 5.18 12.52
CA GLY A 34 5.03 5.08 11.86
C GLY A 34 5.32 6.26 10.92
N LYS A 35 6.59 6.68 10.83
CA LYS A 35 6.98 7.84 10.01
C LYS A 35 6.74 7.61 8.52
N ASN A 36 6.80 6.34 8.10
CA ASN A 36 6.44 5.95 6.74
C ASN A 36 5.03 6.39 6.34
N ILE A 37 4.06 6.47 7.28
CA ILE A 37 2.68 6.89 6.99
C ILE A 37 2.66 8.35 6.53
N GLY A 38 3.31 9.25 7.28
CA GLY A 38 3.39 10.67 6.92
C GLY A 38 4.21 10.91 5.65
N LEU A 39 5.24 10.10 5.40
CA LEU A 39 6.01 10.18 4.17
C LEU A 39 5.20 9.74 2.94
N ILE A 40 4.41 8.67 3.08
CA ILE A 40 3.48 8.23 2.04
C ILE A 40 2.48 9.34 1.72
N GLU A 41 1.84 9.92 2.74
CA GLU A 41 0.87 11.01 2.55
C GLU A 41 1.51 12.19 1.80
N THR A 42 2.69 12.62 2.26
CA THR A 42 3.44 13.73 1.67
C THR A 42 3.73 13.48 0.19
N ASN A 43 4.23 12.29 -0.15
CA ASN A 43 4.55 11.93 -1.52
C ASN A 43 3.31 11.91 -2.41
N VAL A 44 2.20 11.32 -1.95
CA VAL A 44 0.95 11.27 -2.71
C VAL A 44 0.41 12.67 -2.97
N ARG A 45 0.34 13.51 -1.92
CA ARG A 45 -0.10 14.91 -2.03
C ARG A 45 0.75 15.70 -3.00
N TYR A 46 2.07 15.56 -2.89
CA TYR A 46 2.99 16.27 -3.77
C TYR A 46 2.78 15.88 -5.24
N CYS A 47 2.69 14.58 -5.54
CA CYS A 47 2.50 14.10 -6.90
C CYS A 47 1.15 14.56 -7.49
N LEU A 48 0.06 14.46 -6.72
CA LEU A 48 -1.26 14.93 -7.15
C LEU A 48 -1.27 16.45 -7.36
N GLY A 49 -0.69 17.23 -6.43
CA GLY A 49 -0.58 18.68 -6.56
C GLY A 49 0.29 19.13 -7.75
N ALA A 50 1.26 18.31 -8.14
CA ALA A 50 2.09 18.52 -9.32
C ALA A 50 1.42 18.04 -10.64
N GLY A 51 0.17 17.57 -10.59
CA GLY A 51 -0.60 17.16 -11.76
C GLY A 51 -0.35 15.73 -12.27
N TYR A 52 0.30 14.88 -11.47
CA TYR A 52 0.52 13.48 -11.84
C TYR A 52 -0.71 12.62 -11.53
N VAL A 53 -1.01 11.68 -12.43
CA VAL A 53 -1.82 10.52 -12.06
C VAL A 53 -1.05 9.73 -11.02
N THR A 54 -1.61 9.56 -9.83
CA THR A 54 -0.88 8.96 -8.70
C THR A 54 -1.49 7.63 -8.30
N VAL A 55 -0.66 6.60 -8.24
CA VAL A 55 -1.02 5.24 -7.78
C VAL A 55 -0.30 4.98 -6.47
N LEU A 56 -1.05 4.98 -5.38
CA LEU A 56 -0.60 4.47 -4.08
C LEU A 56 -0.82 2.95 -4.05
N GLU A 57 0.22 2.18 -3.76
CA GLU A 57 0.15 0.72 -3.74
C GLU A 57 0.93 0.10 -2.58
N GLY A 58 0.39 -0.98 -2.03
CA GLY A 58 1.03 -1.81 -1.00
C GLY A 58 0.03 -2.50 -0.07
N ILE A 59 0.55 -3.10 1.00
CA ILE A 59 -0.26 -3.65 2.09
C ILE A 59 -0.51 -2.52 3.09
N LEU A 60 -1.69 -1.90 3.01
CA LEU A 60 -2.04 -0.70 3.77
C LEU A 60 -2.97 -1.06 4.93
N HIS A 61 -2.54 -1.86 5.90
CA HIS A 61 -3.39 -2.36 6.98
C HIS A 61 -4.25 -1.26 7.65
N ALA A 62 -5.59 -1.42 7.70
CA ALA A 62 -6.51 -0.32 8.05
C ALA A 62 -6.25 0.28 9.43
N LYS A 63 -5.86 -0.55 10.41
CA LYS A 63 -5.50 -0.07 11.75
C LYS A 63 -4.37 0.98 11.73
N HIS A 64 -3.48 0.93 10.75
CA HIS A 64 -2.33 1.85 10.67
C HIS A 64 -2.63 3.00 9.70
N TYR A 65 -3.16 2.69 8.51
CA TYR A 65 -3.20 3.65 7.41
C TYR A 65 -4.56 4.35 7.24
N ALA A 66 -5.65 3.84 7.83
CA ALA A 66 -7.00 4.37 7.54
C ALA A 66 -7.14 5.89 7.78
N PRO A 67 -6.59 6.50 8.85
CA PRO A 67 -6.69 7.96 9.01
C PRO A 67 -6.04 8.73 7.86
N MET A 68 -4.82 8.35 7.47
CA MET A 68 -4.09 8.98 6.37
C MET A 68 -4.79 8.78 5.02
N LEU A 69 -5.27 7.56 4.75
CA LEU A 69 -6.01 7.27 3.53
C LEU A 69 -7.33 8.05 3.45
N SER A 70 -8.02 8.22 4.58
CA SER A 70 -9.23 9.06 4.65
C SER A 70 -8.91 10.52 4.35
N HIS A 71 -7.81 11.08 4.88
CA HIS A 71 -7.40 12.45 4.53
C HIS A 71 -7.12 12.60 3.04
N LEU A 72 -6.38 11.65 2.44
CA LEU A 72 -6.12 11.66 1.00
C LEU A 72 -7.42 11.56 0.19
N HIS A 73 -8.37 10.71 0.62
CA HIS A 73 -9.64 10.55 -0.05
C HIS A 73 -10.51 11.81 0.04
N THR A 74 -10.61 12.41 1.22
CA THR A 74 -11.38 13.64 1.42
C THR A 74 -10.83 14.79 0.57
N ASP A 75 -9.49 14.91 0.47
CA ASP A 75 -8.87 16.03 -0.21
C ASP A 75 -8.81 15.88 -1.74
N PHE A 76 -8.65 14.65 -2.25
CA PHE A 76 -8.41 14.40 -3.69
C PHE A 76 -9.40 13.42 -4.34
N GLY A 77 -10.25 12.74 -3.57
CA GLY A 77 -11.14 11.71 -4.07
C GLY A 77 -10.38 10.45 -4.51
N GLY A 78 -10.72 9.93 -5.70
CA GLY A 78 -10.02 8.81 -6.33
C GLY A 78 -10.78 7.48 -6.28
N GLN A 79 -10.17 6.47 -6.92
CA GLN A 79 -10.69 5.11 -7.00
C GLN A 79 -9.85 4.19 -6.11
N TRP A 80 -10.51 3.31 -5.37
CA TRP A 80 -9.88 2.39 -4.43
C TRP A 80 -10.15 0.95 -4.84
N TYR A 81 -9.08 0.16 -4.86
CA TYR A 81 -9.14 -1.25 -5.25
C TYR A 81 -8.60 -2.11 -4.12
N TYR A 82 -9.32 -3.17 -3.77
CA TYR A 82 -8.93 -4.15 -2.77
C TYR A 82 -8.84 -5.53 -3.43
N PHE A 83 -7.75 -6.26 -3.15
CA PHE A 83 -7.64 -7.65 -3.57
C PHE A 83 -8.33 -8.54 -2.55
N ASP A 84 -9.58 -8.91 -2.83
CA ASP A 84 -10.34 -9.85 -2.01
C ASP A 84 -9.87 -11.28 -2.29
N LEU A 85 -8.79 -11.68 -1.60
CA LEU A 85 -8.16 -12.98 -1.75
C LEU A 85 -8.27 -13.78 -0.45
N PRO A 86 -8.65 -15.07 -0.53
CA PRO A 86 -8.56 -15.98 0.61
C PRO A 86 -7.12 -16.05 1.17
N PHE A 87 -7.01 -16.38 2.44
CA PHE A 87 -5.72 -16.54 3.10
C PHE A 87 -4.83 -17.56 2.39
N GLU A 88 -5.40 -18.69 1.98
CA GLU A 88 -4.71 -19.78 1.29
C GLU A 88 -4.09 -19.31 -0.02
N GLU A 89 -4.83 -18.51 -0.80
CA GLU A 89 -4.34 -17.92 -2.04
C GLU A 89 -3.24 -16.88 -1.78
N THR A 90 -3.36 -16.12 -0.69
CA THR A 90 -2.33 -15.17 -0.25
C THR A 90 -1.03 -15.88 0.12
N VAL A 91 -1.10 -17.00 0.84
CA VAL A 91 0.06 -17.86 1.17
C VAL A 91 0.67 -18.47 -0.09
N ARG A 92 -0.16 -19.01 -0.99
CA ARG A 92 0.32 -19.61 -2.25
C ARG A 92 1.09 -18.60 -3.10
N ARG A 93 0.61 -17.36 -3.21
CA ARG A 93 1.31 -16.28 -3.93
C ARG A 93 2.59 -15.87 -3.22
N HIS A 94 2.58 -15.75 -1.90
CA HIS A 94 3.75 -15.38 -1.11
C HIS A 94 4.92 -16.36 -1.32
N ALA A 95 4.64 -17.66 -1.44
CA ALA A 95 5.67 -18.68 -1.71
C ALA A 95 6.48 -18.46 -3.00
N THR A 96 5.98 -17.64 -3.93
CA THR A 96 6.67 -17.30 -5.19
C THR A 96 7.49 -16.00 -5.13
N ARG A 97 7.42 -15.28 -4.01
CA ARG A 97 8.06 -13.97 -3.85
C ARG A 97 9.42 -14.09 -3.13
N PRO A 98 10.37 -13.17 -3.37
CA PRO A 98 11.64 -13.14 -2.63
C PRO A 98 11.46 -13.10 -1.11
N GLN A 99 10.39 -12.47 -0.62
CA GLN A 99 10.06 -12.37 0.81
C GLN A 99 9.62 -13.71 1.44
N ALA A 100 9.46 -14.79 0.66
CA ALA A 100 9.14 -16.11 1.18
C ALA A 100 10.15 -16.62 2.22
N THR A 101 11.40 -16.16 2.14
CA THR A 101 12.46 -16.50 3.10
C THR A 101 12.47 -15.60 4.35
N GLU A 102 11.70 -14.51 4.37
CA GLU A 102 11.65 -13.57 5.50
C GLU A 102 10.58 -13.94 6.53
N PHE A 103 9.45 -14.49 6.07
CA PHE A 103 8.34 -14.87 6.94
C PHE A 103 7.46 -15.96 6.33
N GLY A 104 6.88 -16.78 7.22
CA GLY A 104 6.08 -17.95 6.83
C GLY A 104 4.56 -17.78 7.05
N PRO A 105 3.78 -18.82 6.69
CA PRO A 105 2.31 -18.81 6.82
C PRO A 105 1.80 -18.50 8.23
N GLU A 106 2.50 -18.93 9.28
CA GLU A 106 2.10 -18.65 10.67
C GLU A 106 2.13 -17.16 10.99
N GLN A 107 3.19 -16.46 10.59
CA GLN A 107 3.30 -15.01 10.75
C GLN A 107 2.27 -14.29 9.90
N MET A 108 2.09 -14.73 8.64
CA MET A 108 1.05 -14.18 7.76
C MET A 108 -0.34 -14.31 8.38
N ARG A 109 -0.63 -15.43 9.06
CA ARG A 109 -1.94 -15.65 9.71
C ARG A 109 -2.20 -14.66 10.85
N ALA A 110 -1.15 -14.24 11.57
CA ALA A 110 -1.27 -13.21 12.60
C ALA A 110 -1.57 -11.81 12.01
N TRP A 111 -1.13 -11.54 10.79
CA TRP A 111 -1.32 -10.25 10.10
C TRP A 111 -2.57 -10.23 9.20
N TYR A 112 -3.00 -11.38 8.70
CA TYR A 112 -4.11 -11.47 7.76
C TYR A 112 -5.41 -11.01 8.43
N ARG A 113 -6.11 -10.12 7.72
CA ARG A 113 -7.43 -9.63 8.08
C ARG A 113 -8.31 -9.76 6.85
N GLU A 114 -9.33 -10.59 6.98
CA GLU A 114 -10.36 -10.73 5.97
C GLU A 114 -11.13 -9.41 5.86
N ARG A 115 -11.26 -8.88 4.64
CA ARG A 115 -12.00 -7.64 4.34
C ARG A 115 -11.54 -6.45 5.18
N ASP A 116 -10.24 -6.22 5.20
CA ASP A 116 -9.60 -5.04 5.81
C ASP A 116 -9.89 -3.76 4.99
N LEU A 117 -11.16 -3.34 4.98
CA LEU A 117 -11.67 -2.23 4.19
C LEU A 117 -11.67 -0.93 4.99
N TYR A 118 -11.38 0.20 4.34
CA TYR A 118 -11.22 1.51 4.99
C TYR A 118 -12.53 2.26 5.25
N GLY A 119 -13.66 1.77 4.74
CA GLY A 119 -14.98 2.38 5.01
C GLY A 119 -15.10 3.84 4.57
N PHE A 120 -14.40 4.25 3.50
CA PHE A 120 -14.53 5.60 2.93
C PHE A 120 -16.02 5.91 2.70
N ARG A 121 -16.47 7.07 3.19
CA ARG A 121 -17.80 7.62 2.93
C ARG A 121 -17.72 8.68 1.86
#